data_AF-A0A950SLW6-F1
#
_entry.id   AF-A0A950SLW6-F1
#
_cell.length_a   1.000
_cell.length_b   1.000
_cell.length_c   1.000
_cell.angle_alpha   90.00
_cell.angle_beta   90.00
_cell.angle_gamma   90.00
#
_symmetry.space_group_name_H-M   'P 1'
#
loop_
_entity.id
_entity.type
_entity.pdbx_description
1 polymer ?
#
loop_
_entity_poly.entity_id
_entity_poly.type
_entity_poly.pdbx_seq_one_letter_code
_entity_poly.pdbx_strand_id
1 'polypeptide(L)'
;SERRLVFGHTHLPFRRMSSGGVELINPGSVGMPFDGDPRAAWALIDPGGRVEHRRVAYDNESAARAMTDRFGEAPWAQRSAERLRHARA
;
A
#
# COMPACT_ATOMS: atom_id res chain seq x y z
N SER A 1 15.39 3.31 -23.66
CA SER A 1 14.72 2.48 -22.65
C SER A 1 14.72 3.25 -21.35
N GLU A 2 13.55 3.62 -20.83
CA GLU A 2 13.45 4.26 -19.50
C GLU A 2 13.78 3.22 -18.43
N ARG A 3 14.75 3.52 -17.55
CA ARG A 3 15.11 2.62 -16.45
C ARG A 3 14.15 2.86 -15.29
N ARG A 4 13.44 1.81 -14.87
CA ARG A 4 12.43 1.87 -13.81
C ARG A 4 12.60 0.72 -12.83
N LEU A 5 12.44 1.01 -11.54
CA LEU A 5 12.39 0.03 -10.45
C LEU A 5 11.06 0.16 -9.70
N VAL A 6 10.29 -0.92 -9.70
CA VAL A 6 9.07 -1.04 -8.90
C VAL A 6 9.39 -1.86 -7.64
N PHE A 7 9.05 -1.33 -6.47
CA PHE A 7 9.32 -1.95 -5.18
C PHE A 7 8.15 -1.76 -4.22
N GLY A 8 8.17 -2.49 -3.10
CA GLY A 8 7.13 -2.44 -2.08
C GLY A 8 7.71 -2.31 -0.68
N HIS A 9 7.25 -3.15 0.24
CA HIS A 9 7.73 -3.28 1.63
C HIS A 9 7.36 -2.13 2.57
N THR A 10 7.49 -0.86 2.15
CA THR A 10 7.18 0.30 3.03
C THR A 10 5.70 0.60 3.17
N HIS A 11 4.87 0.09 2.26
CA HIS A 11 3.42 0.34 2.16
C HIS A 11 3.02 1.80 1.90
N LEU A 12 3.99 2.65 1.56
CA LEU A 12 3.78 4.06 1.23
C LEU A 12 3.88 4.26 -0.28
N PRO A 13 2.86 4.84 -0.93
CA PRO A 13 2.95 5.30 -2.31
C PRO A 13 4.13 6.26 -2.49
N PHE A 14 4.96 6.00 -3.49
CA PHE A 14 6.15 6.79 -3.75
C PHE A 14 6.47 6.81 -5.25
N ARG A 15 6.92 7.96 -5.73
CA ARG A 15 7.51 8.11 -7.07
C ARG A 15 8.62 9.15 -7.02
N ARG A 16 9.82 8.78 -7.48
CA ARG A 16 10.93 9.73 -7.58
C ARG A 16 11.94 9.27 -8.63
N MET A 17 12.69 10.22 -9.18
CA MET A 17 13.86 9.91 -9.99
C MET A 17 15.10 9.75 -9.09
N SER A 18 15.87 8.68 -9.28
CA SER A 18 17.18 8.52 -8.63
C SER A 18 18.24 9.40 -9.31
N SER A 19 19.36 9.65 -8.63
CA SER A 19 20.51 10.36 -9.21
C SER A 19 21.11 9.66 -10.43
N GLY A 20 20.92 8.33 -10.56
CA GLY A 20 21.35 7.53 -11.71
C GLY A 20 20.36 7.50 -12.87
N GLY A 21 19.28 8.29 -12.81
CA GLY A 21 18.23 8.31 -13.85
C GLY A 21 17.39 7.03 -13.89
N VAL A 22 17.14 6.42 -12.72
CA VAL A 22 16.19 5.31 -12.57
C VAL A 22 14.93 5.85 -11.91
N GLU A 23 13.77 5.65 -12.53
CA GLU A 23 12.49 5.99 -11.91
C GLU A 23 12.13 4.95 -10.85
N LEU A 24 12.04 5.39 -9.60
CA LEU A 24 11.72 4.57 -8.45
C LEU A 24 10.23 4.71 -8.13
N ILE A 25 9.51 3.59 -8.07
CA ILE A 25 8.07 3.55 -7.85
C ILE A 25 7.74 2.56 -6.75
N ASN A 26 6.97 3.02 -5.76
CA ASN A 26 6.24 2.17 -4.84
C ASN A 26 4.74 2.41 -5.04
N PRO A 27 3.94 1.37 -5.36
CA PRO A 27 2.51 1.53 -5.56
C PRO A 27 1.73 1.74 -4.25
N GLY A 28 2.38 1.57 -3.10
CA GLY A 28 1.74 1.51 -1.79
C GLY A 28 1.40 0.07 -1.39
N SER A 29 0.36 -0.10 -0.59
CA SER A 29 -0.12 -1.41 -0.16
C SER A 29 -1.62 -1.56 -0.41
N VAL A 30 -1.99 -2.69 -1.02
CA VAL A 30 -3.39 -3.08 -1.21
C VAL A 30 -4.01 -3.48 0.13
N GLY A 31 -3.29 -4.26 0.93
CA GLY A 31 -3.82 -4.90 2.13
C GLY A 31 -3.50 -4.20 3.44
N MET A 32 -2.58 -3.23 3.48
CA MET A 32 -2.21 -2.56 4.74
C MET A 32 -1.49 -1.22 4.48
N PRO A 33 -2.17 -0.18 3.97
CA PRO A 33 -1.56 1.14 3.77
C PRO A 33 -1.10 1.79 5.10
N PHE A 34 -0.05 2.63 5.05
CA PHE A 34 0.53 3.30 6.24
C PHE A 34 0.58 4.83 6.17
N ASP A 35 -0.19 5.43 5.25
CA ASP A 35 -0.17 6.87 4.99
C ASP A 35 -1.45 7.62 5.41
N GLY A 36 -2.29 7.00 6.24
CA GLY A 36 -3.49 7.59 6.80
C GLY A 36 -4.73 7.52 5.90
N ASP A 37 -4.62 6.95 4.69
CA ASP A 37 -5.76 6.65 3.81
C ASP A 37 -6.02 5.13 3.79
N PRO A 38 -7.15 4.64 4.38
CA PRO A 38 -7.43 3.21 4.50
C PRO A 38 -7.75 2.53 3.17
N ARG A 39 -7.96 3.27 2.09
CA ARG A 39 -8.23 2.68 0.77
C ARG A 39 -6.99 1.93 0.26
N ALA A 40 -7.23 0.80 -0.39
CA ALA A 40 -6.19 -0.02 -1.00
C ALA A 40 -5.41 0.81 -2.04
N ALA A 41 -4.10 0.90 -1.87
CA ALA A 41 -3.20 1.65 -2.73
C ALA A 41 -2.56 0.76 -3.80
N TRP A 42 -2.53 1.27 -5.03
CA TRP A 42 -1.92 0.61 -6.18
C TRP A 42 -1.46 1.66 -7.21
N ALA A 43 -0.75 1.23 -8.26
CA ALA A 43 -0.39 2.12 -9.37
C ALA A 43 -0.69 1.46 -10.72
N LEU A 44 -1.17 2.27 -11.66
CA LEU A 44 -1.29 1.89 -13.08
C LEU A 44 -0.07 2.41 -13.83
N ILE A 45 0.57 1.52 -14.59
CA ILE A 45 1.57 1.91 -15.60
C ILE A 45 0.94 1.59 -16.95
N ASP A 46 0.69 2.61 -17.75
CA ASP A 46 0.08 2.41 -19.06
C ASP A 46 1.11 1.98 -20.14
N PRO A 47 0.67 1.60 -21.36
CA PRO A 47 1.59 1.22 -22.43
C PRO A 47 2.56 2.33 -22.86
N GLY A 48 2.24 3.60 -22.60
CA GLY A 48 3.12 4.74 -22.84
C GLY A 48 4.09 5.02 -21.70
N GLY A 49 4.08 4.21 -20.63
CA GLY A 49 4.95 4.34 -19.48
C GLY A 49 4.49 5.36 -18.44
N ARG A 50 3.31 5.96 -18.57
CA ARG A 50 2.78 6.91 -17.56
C ARG A 50 2.37 6.14 -16.30
N VAL A 51 2.84 6.62 -15.16
CA VAL A 51 2.54 6.07 -13.83
C VAL A 51 1.45 6.91 -13.16
N GLU A 52 0.40 6.24 -12.67
CA GLU A 52 -0.70 6.86 -11.93
C GLU A 52 -0.96 6.09 -10.63
N HIS A 53 -0.78 6.75 -9.48
CA HIS A 53 -1.17 6.19 -8.18
C HIS A 53 -2.67 6.27 -8.00
N ARG A 54 -3.27 5.14 -7.61
CA ARG A 54 -4.71 4.98 -7.51
C ARG A 54 -5.08 4.35 -6.17
N ARG A 55 -6.35 4.55 -5.81
CA ARG A 55 -6.97 4.05 -4.60
C ARG A 55 -8.31 3.43 -4.94
N VAL A 56 -8.68 2.37 -4.23
CA VAL A 56 -10.03 1.81 -4.28
C VAL A 56 -10.55 1.60 -2.88
N ALA A 57 -11.78 2.06 -2.63
CA ALA A 57 -12.47 1.81 -1.37
C ALA A 57 -12.85 0.33 -1.28
N TYR A 58 -12.74 -0.21 -0.08
CA TYR A 58 -13.19 -1.55 0.28
C TYR A 58 -13.70 -1.51 1.73
N ASP A 59 -14.35 -2.58 2.17
CA ASP A 59 -14.80 -2.70 3.55
C ASP A 59 -13.62 -3.05 4.47
N ASN A 60 -12.86 -2.02 4.83
CA ASN A 60 -11.68 -2.14 5.68
C ASN A 60 -12.03 -2.47 7.14
N GLU A 61 -13.23 -2.11 7.59
CA GLU A 61 -13.74 -2.51 8.91
C GLU A 61 -14.00 -4.02 8.97
N SER A 62 -14.61 -4.60 7.94
CA SER A 62 -14.80 -6.05 7.86
C SER A 62 -13.45 -6.79 7.79
N ALA A 63 -12.49 -6.28 7.02
CA ALA A 63 -11.14 -6.83 6.99
C ALA A 63 -10.44 -6.78 8.37
N ALA A 64 -10.60 -5.67 9.10
CA ALA A 64 -10.06 -5.52 10.45
C ALA A 64 -10.70 -6.49 11.46
N ARG A 65 -12.01 -6.74 11.36
CA ARG A 65 -12.70 -7.75 12.19
C ARG A 65 -12.22 -9.16 11.87
N ALA A 66 -12.12 -9.51 10.59
CA ALA A 66 -11.62 -10.82 10.17
C ALA A 66 -10.19 -11.08 10.68
N MET A 67 -9.36 -10.03 10.78
CA MET A 67 -8.03 -10.11 11.38
C MET A 67 -8.09 -10.54 12.86
N THR A 68 -8.95 -9.90 13.66
CA THR A 68 -9.09 -10.25 15.08
C THR A 68 -9.81 -11.58 15.30
N ASP A 69 -10.80 -11.90 14.47
CA ASP A 69 -11.58 -13.14 14.61
C ASP A 69 -10.70 -14.36 14.32
N ARG A 70 -9.81 -14.27 13.33
CA ARG A 70 -8.93 -15.36 12.94
C ARG A 70 -7.66 -15.48 13.79
N PHE A 71 -7.14 -14.35 14.26
CA PHE A 71 -5.81 -14.30 14.88
C PHE A 71 -5.80 -13.64 16.26
N GLY A 72 -6.94 -13.51 16.94
CA GLY A 72 -7.09 -12.68 18.15
C GLY A 72 -6.12 -12.97 19.29
N GLU A 73 -5.62 -14.20 19.40
CA GLU A 73 -4.59 -14.58 20.39
C GLU A 73 -3.17 -14.15 20.01
N ALA A 74 -2.94 -13.84 18.73
CA ALA A 74 -1.65 -13.41 18.23
C ALA A 74 -1.37 -11.95 18.66
N PRO A 75 -0.20 -11.66 19.25
CA PRO A 75 0.12 -10.31 19.75
C PRO A 75 0.06 -9.19 18.70
N TRP A 76 0.15 -9.54 17.41
CA TRP A 76 0.14 -8.61 16.29
C TRP A 76 -1.25 -8.37 15.69
N ALA A 77 -2.27 -9.17 16.04
CA ALA A 77 -3.57 -9.13 15.36
C ALA A 77 -4.30 -7.80 15.62
N GLN A 78 -4.33 -7.34 16.87
CA GLN A 78 -4.96 -6.06 17.23
C GLN A 78 -4.31 -4.89 16.51
N ARG A 79 -2.97 -4.83 16.49
CA ARG A 79 -2.24 -3.77 15.77
C ARG A 79 -2.50 -3.83 14.27
N SER A 80 -2.59 -5.03 13.69
CA SER A 80 -2.87 -5.21 12.27
C SER A 80 -4.30 -4.79 11.91
N ALA A 81 -5.27 -5.03 12.78
CA ALA A 81 -6.64 -4.56 12.64
C ALA A 81 -6.72 -3.02 12.69
N GLU A 82 -6.05 -2.38 13.65
CA GLU A 82 -5.98 -0.91 13.72
C GLU A 82 -5.34 -0.28 12.47
N ARG A 83 -4.30 -0.93 11.93
CA ARG A 83 -3.68 -0.53 10.65
C ARG A 83 -4.65 -0.63 9.48
N LEU A 84 -5.46 -1.68 9.41
CA LEU A 84 -6.50 -1.82 8.39
C LEU A 84 -7.58 -0.73 8.51
N ARG A 85 -7.95 -0.34 9.74
CA ARG A 85 -8.96 0.72 9.98
C ARG A 85 -8.46 2.11 9.60
N HIS A 86 -7.23 2.42 9.99
CA HIS A 86 -6.77 3.81 10.05
C HIS A 86 -5.57 4.11 9.14
N ALA A 87 -4.97 3.09 8.55
CA ALA A 87 -3.78 3.21 7.72
C ALA A 87 -2.61 3.94 8.38
N ARG A 88 -2.41 3.79 9.69
CA ARG A 88 -1.31 4.42 10.42
C ARG A 88 -0.21 3.40 10.69
N ALA A 89 1.05 3.79 10.45
CA ALA A 89 2.23 2.97 10.71
C ALA A 89 2.31 2.52 12.18
#